data_AF-A0A6I7QWV1-F1
#
_entry.id   AF-A0A6I7QWV1-F1
#
_cell.length_a   1.000
_cell.length_b   1.000
_cell.length_c   1.000
_cell.angle_alpha   90.00
_cell.angle_beta   90.00
_cell.angle_gamma   90.00
#
_symmetry.space_group_name_H-M   'P 1'
#
loop_
_entity.id
_entity.type
_entity.pdbx_description
1 polymer ?
#
loop_
_entity_poly.entity_id
_entity_poly.type
_entity_poly.pdbx_seq_one_letter_code
_entity_poly.pdbx_strand_id
1 'polypeptide(L)'
;MNLKEFTAHKNFWPVLLGILSVLLYVNTLGNGYNLDDELVVHHHPQVTKGVHGIYDILTTQYIEGGQFEVEYRPITQVTFALEYSLYGENLFMFHFWNVMLYCVNILLLFYFLKFLFGPKYLHFIGCCMLLFVAHPTHTEVVASLKNREELITFMFGVLSAISFFKFLERDSYKFLFAGLLFFIIALMTKMSVTYFIVITPFVYYLFRRNKLKQSIAVGGLQLITFLIYFATVSYVFDGISRDLHFPENPLVFETSLGYRLGLSFNALIYYVKLLFIPWPLGFFYGYNVIPLETFGSPLSLFSFLFFTSIFIIAVYQFNRDKILSFSIFIFLFSIFPFSNLPIPHPGIIADRVLYLPSLGMAVFLPWLMAKILGKLPESISIRDVKFFAPIICIVIIFSFLTITRNTHWKDKYTLYSNDIVHLSESYNANRLLAHEYQHMSEREEDENVRAEYLQSAIFYYKEASRVMPFTGIPHLEIGYIYDFDFDRCDLAIEYYIRALDFTDHDSTVYYDLALCYENLGNLPAAIENLEQYLTLYPENARAFYDLGRIYLFHGDLFSATAASYKAIEFAPDRDYGYMNLGAIYMAQGDTATAVEFYRQALKVNPDHPALIEFLSQFE
;
A
#
# COMPACT_ATOMS: atom_id res chain seq x y z
N MET A 1 8.11 -16.91 -44.88
CA MET A 1 8.68 -15.60 -44.50
C MET A 1 9.92 -15.87 -43.67
N ASN A 2 11.10 -15.53 -44.19
CA ASN A 2 12.37 -15.89 -43.54
C ASN A 2 12.57 -15.01 -42.29
N LEU A 3 13.14 -15.52 -41.20
CA LEU A 3 13.38 -14.74 -39.96
C LEU A 3 14.19 -13.46 -40.24
N LYS A 4 15.03 -13.50 -41.30
CA LYS A 4 15.80 -12.37 -41.85
C LYS A 4 14.95 -11.29 -42.52
N GLU A 5 13.81 -11.63 -43.12
CA GLU A 5 12.88 -10.65 -43.69
C GLU A 5 12.05 -10.00 -42.60
N PHE A 6 11.59 -10.77 -41.60
CA PHE A 6 10.79 -10.27 -40.49
C PHE A 6 11.55 -9.22 -39.64
N THR A 7 12.82 -9.45 -39.34
CA THR A 7 13.67 -8.51 -38.55
C THR A 7 14.05 -7.23 -39.30
N ALA A 8 13.93 -7.22 -40.64
CA ALA A 8 14.20 -6.04 -41.46
C ALA A 8 12.99 -5.08 -41.57
N HIS A 9 11.79 -5.51 -41.15
CA HIS A 9 10.59 -4.70 -41.21
C HIS A 9 10.44 -3.74 -40.01
N LYS A 10 9.84 -2.57 -40.26
CA LYS A 10 9.55 -1.52 -39.25
C LYS A 10 8.69 -1.99 -38.05
N ASN A 11 8.11 -3.19 -38.13
CA ASN A 11 7.18 -3.75 -37.16
C ASN A 11 7.79 -4.82 -36.24
N PHE A 12 9.06 -5.21 -36.44
CA PHE A 12 9.71 -6.24 -35.62
C PHE A 12 9.70 -5.89 -34.11
N TRP A 13 10.17 -4.69 -33.77
CA TRP A 13 10.31 -4.26 -32.37
C TRP A 13 8.98 -4.21 -31.61
N PRO A 14 7.90 -3.56 -32.11
CA PRO A 14 6.61 -3.61 -31.44
C PRO A 14 6.11 -5.03 -31.16
N VAL A 15 6.22 -5.95 -32.14
CA VAL A 15 5.75 -7.33 -31.96
C VAL A 15 6.58 -8.06 -30.91
N LEU A 16 7.90 -7.96 -30.97
CA LEU A 16 8.80 -8.57 -29.99
C LEU A 16 8.52 -8.06 -28.57
N LEU A 17 8.40 -6.74 -28.41
CA LEU A 17 8.14 -6.12 -27.12
C LEU A 17 6.77 -6.49 -26.55
N GLY A 18 5.73 -6.54 -27.39
CA GLY A 18 4.41 -6.99 -26.98
C GLY A 18 4.41 -8.44 -26.50
N ILE A 19 5.01 -9.35 -27.28
CA ILE A 19 5.14 -10.76 -26.88
C ILE A 19 5.93 -10.89 -25.57
N LEU A 20 7.06 -10.20 -25.44
CA LEU A 20 7.89 -10.26 -24.24
C LEU A 20 7.15 -9.73 -23.01
N SER A 21 6.41 -8.62 -23.13
CA SER A 21 5.63 -8.07 -22.02
C SER A 21 4.56 -9.03 -21.49
N VAL A 22 3.97 -9.86 -22.35
CA VAL A 22 2.99 -10.89 -21.94
C VAL A 22 3.72 -12.10 -21.34
N LEU A 23 4.76 -12.61 -22.00
CA LEU A 23 5.50 -13.78 -21.53
C LEU A 23 6.11 -13.59 -20.14
N LEU A 24 6.57 -12.38 -19.81
CA LEU A 24 7.17 -12.07 -18.51
C LEU A 24 6.16 -12.13 -17.37
N TYR A 25 4.86 -11.98 -17.63
CA TYR A 25 3.84 -11.85 -16.59
C TYR A 25 2.67 -12.82 -16.75
N VAL A 26 2.70 -13.72 -17.73
CA VAL A 26 1.63 -14.73 -17.92
C VAL A 26 1.47 -15.63 -16.69
N ASN A 27 2.52 -15.78 -15.88
CA ASN A 27 2.46 -16.56 -14.63
C ASN A 27 1.80 -15.82 -13.47
N THR A 28 1.44 -14.54 -13.59
CA THR A 28 0.67 -13.81 -12.56
C THR A 28 -0.84 -13.96 -12.76
N LEU A 29 -1.30 -14.53 -13.88
CA LEU A 29 -2.73 -14.64 -14.19
C LEU A 29 -3.51 -15.53 -13.22
N GLY A 30 -2.82 -16.43 -12.51
CA GLY A 30 -3.41 -17.30 -11.50
C GLY A 30 -3.18 -16.84 -10.06
N ASN A 31 -2.70 -15.61 -9.85
CA ASN A 31 -2.43 -15.09 -8.51
C ASN A 31 -3.76 -14.75 -7.79
N GLY A 32 -3.71 -14.83 -6.46
CA GLY A 32 -4.76 -14.39 -5.55
C GLY A 32 -4.63 -12.90 -5.21
N TYR A 33 -5.45 -12.46 -4.25
CA TYR A 33 -5.29 -11.15 -3.64
C TYR A 33 -3.98 -11.07 -2.83
N ASN A 34 -3.25 -9.97 -2.98
CA ASN A 34 -2.04 -9.67 -2.21
C ASN A 34 -2.21 -8.35 -1.42
N LEU A 35 -1.22 -8.02 -0.58
CA LEU A 35 -1.04 -6.73 0.11
C LEU A 35 -2.34 -5.93 0.30
N ASP A 36 -2.58 -4.96 -0.57
CA ASP A 36 -3.68 -4.00 -0.52
C ASP A 36 -4.73 -4.24 -1.64
N ASP A 37 -4.67 -5.37 -2.34
CA ASP A 37 -5.55 -5.67 -3.49
C ASP A 37 -7.02 -5.82 -3.08
N GLU A 38 -7.25 -6.27 -1.85
CA GLU A 38 -8.61 -6.39 -1.30
C GLU A 38 -9.28 -5.02 -1.14
N LEU A 39 -8.51 -3.95 -0.87
CA LEU A 39 -9.05 -2.60 -0.68
C LEU A 39 -9.70 -2.02 -1.94
N VAL A 40 -9.41 -2.58 -3.12
CA VAL A 40 -9.85 -2.01 -4.40
C VAL A 40 -10.88 -2.85 -5.14
N VAL A 41 -11.06 -4.12 -4.75
CA VAL A 41 -11.91 -5.07 -5.47
C VAL A 41 -12.74 -5.92 -4.51
N HIS A 42 -12.10 -6.64 -3.59
CA HIS A 42 -12.74 -7.63 -2.74
C HIS A 42 -13.71 -6.99 -1.74
N HIS A 43 -14.98 -7.39 -1.79
CA HIS A 43 -16.07 -6.83 -0.96
C HIS A 43 -16.21 -5.31 -1.02
N HIS A 44 -15.65 -4.64 -2.03
CA HIS A 44 -15.77 -3.20 -2.15
C HIS A 44 -17.23 -2.84 -2.52
N PRO A 45 -17.98 -2.13 -1.65
CA PRO A 45 -19.44 -2.00 -1.78
C PRO A 45 -19.90 -1.38 -3.10
N GLN A 46 -19.04 -0.55 -3.70
CA GLN A 46 -19.36 0.17 -4.93
C GLN A 46 -18.91 -0.58 -6.19
N VAL A 47 -17.76 -1.29 -6.15
CA VAL A 47 -17.21 -2.02 -7.31
C VAL A 47 -18.05 -3.26 -7.60
N THR A 48 -18.53 -3.93 -6.56
CA THR A 48 -19.41 -5.11 -6.66
C THR A 48 -20.79 -4.79 -7.27
N LYS A 49 -21.21 -3.52 -7.31
CA LYS A 49 -22.41 -3.08 -8.05
C LYS A 49 -22.19 -2.98 -9.57
N GLY A 50 -20.95 -3.16 -10.04
CA GLY A 50 -20.61 -3.04 -11.45
C GLY A 50 -20.91 -1.64 -12.03
N VAL A 51 -21.44 -1.58 -13.25
CA VAL A 51 -21.74 -0.32 -13.96
C VAL A 51 -22.70 0.57 -13.17
N HIS A 52 -23.57 -0.02 -12.37
CA HIS A 52 -24.51 0.72 -11.52
C HIS A 52 -23.83 1.44 -10.36
N GLY A 53 -22.65 1.00 -9.94
CA GLY A 53 -21.84 1.65 -8.90
C GLY A 53 -20.98 2.82 -9.39
N ILE A 54 -20.90 3.08 -10.71
CA ILE A 54 -20.00 4.12 -11.26
C ILE A 54 -20.35 5.52 -10.73
N TYR A 55 -21.64 5.82 -10.58
CA TYR A 55 -22.07 7.11 -10.03
C TYR A 55 -21.57 7.26 -8.58
N ASP A 56 -21.77 6.23 -7.76
CA ASP A 56 -21.29 6.20 -6.37
C ASP A 56 -19.76 6.42 -6.35
N ILE A 57 -19.00 5.63 -7.12
CA ILE A 57 -17.53 5.74 -7.21
C ILE A 57 -17.06 7.17 -7.57
N LEU A 58 -17.76 7.87 -8.47
CA LEU A 58 -17.40 9.22 -8.89
C LEU A 58 -17.80 10.31 -7.89
N THR A 59 -18.63 9.99 -6.90
CA THR A 59 -19.18 10.94 -5.93
C THR A 59 -18.71 10.71 -4.51
N THR A 60 -18.03 9.59 -4.25
CA THR A 60 -17.47 9.21 -2.94
C THR A 60 -15.94 9.24 -2.95
N GLN A 61 -15.35 9.15 -1.75
CA GLN A 61 -13.91 8.95 -1.61
C GLN A 61 -13.52 7.47 -1.90
N TYR A 62 -12.23 7.20 -2.08
CA TYR A 62 -11.70 5.90 -2.51
C TYR A 62 -11.92 4.74 -1.52
N ILE A 63 -11.99 4.97 -0.21
CA ILE A 63 -12.24 3.96 0.84
C ILE A 63 -13.17 4.63 1.87
N GLU A 64 -14.43 4.22 1.97
CA GLU A 64 -15.34 4.75 3.00
C GLU A 64 -15.23 3.91 4.28
N GLY A 65 -14.77 4.53 5.38
CA GLY A 65 -14.78 3.95 6.73
C GLY A 65 -13.46 3.28 7.15
N GLY A 66 -12.75 3.90 8.09
CA GLY A 66 -11.53 3.37 8.74
C GLY A 66 -10.57 4.48 9.17
N GLN A 67 -9.48 4.15 9.88
CA GLN A 67 -8.40 5.08 10.26
C GLN A 67 -7.57 5.63 9.07
N PHE A 68 -8.00 5.37 7.83
CA PHE A 68 -7.31 5.78 6.60
C PHE A 68 -8.14 6.84 5.88
N GLU A 69 -8.11 8.09 6.36
CA GLU A 69 -8.70 9.22 5.62
C GLU A 69 -8.06 9.37 4.22
N VAL A 70 -8.87 9.78 3.24
CA VAL A 70 -8.98 9.10 1.94
C VAL A 70 -8.60 9.99 0.75
N GLU A 71 -7.87 9.44 -0.23
CA GLU A 71 -7.62 10.10 -1.52
C GLU A 71 -8.79 9.92 -2.52
N TYR A 72 -8.99 10.83 -3.46
CA TYR A 72 -9.99 10.68 -4.54
C TYR A 72 -9.34 10.07 -5.79
N ARG A 73 -9.61 8.79 -6.07
CA ARG A 73 -9.01 7.99 -7.15
C ARG A 73 -10.04 7.13 -7.93
N PRO A 74 -11.12 7.72 -8.46
CA PRO A 74 -12.26 6.96 -8.97
C PRO A 74 -11.95 6.13 -10.22
N ILE A 75 -10.99 6.54 -11.07
CA ILE A 75 -10.77 5.89 -12.36
C ILE A 75 -10.34 4.43 -12.19
N THR A 76 -9.51 4.13 -11.19
CA THR A 76 -9.07 2.77 -10.88
C THR A 76 -10.25 1.87 -10.53
N GLN A 77 -11.12 2.31 -9.60
CA GLN A 77 -12.33 1.58 -9.21
C GLN A 77 -13.32 1.44 -10.36
N VAL A 78 -13.49 2.47 -11.20
CA VAL A 78 -14.32 2.38 -12.41
C VAL A 78 -13.83 1.27 -13.34
N THR A 79 -12.52 1.08 -13.52
CA THR A 79 -12.01 -0.03 -14.34
C THR A 79 -12.39 -1.40 -13.78
N PHE A 80 -12.28 -1.58 -12.46
CA PHE A 80 -12.69 -2.82 -11.81
C PHE A 80 -14.20 -3.03 -11.85
N ALA A 81 -15.02 -1.99 -11.66
CA ALA A 81 -16.47 -2.07 -11.74
C ALA A 81 -16.96 -2.47 -13.14
N LEU A 82 -16.31 -1.94 -14.19
CA LEU A 82 -16.58 -2.35 -15.57
C LEU A 82 -16.23 -3.82 -15.81
N GLU A 83 -15.09 -4.29 -15.31
CA GLU A 83 -14.68 -5.69 -15.43
C GLU A 83 -15.60 -6.62 -14.61
N TYR A 84 -15.99 -6.22 -13.41
CA TYR A 84 -16.93 -6.94 -12.55
C TYR A 84 -18.29 -7.11 -13.24
N SER A 85 -18.73 -6.11 -13.99
CA SER A 85 -19.99 -6.18 -14.75
C SER A 85 -19.94 -7.21 -15.89
N LEU A 86 -18.75 -7.48 -16.43
CA LEU A 86 -18.56 -8.39 -17.56
C LEU A 86 -18.28 -9.82 -17.09
N TYR A 87 -17.55 -9.99 -15.99
CA TYR A 87 -16.99 -11.28 -15.58
C TYR A 87 -17.32 -11.68 -14.13
N GLY A 88 -18.01 -10.83 -13.37
CA GLY A 88 -18.12 -10.97 -11.92
C GLY A 88 -16.76 -10.82 -11.24
N GLU A 89 -16.63 -11.43 -10.06
CA GLU A 89 -15.36 -11.52 -9.35
C GLU A 89 -14.45 -12.59 -9.98
N ASN A 90 -13.68 -12.19 -10.99
CA ASN A 90 -12.79 -13.08 -11.72
C ASN A 90 -11.36 -12.55 -11.68
N LEU A 91 -10.58 -13.03 -10.70
CA LEU A 91 -9.18 -12.67 -10.49
C LEU A 91 -8.30 -12.85 -11.73
N PHE A 92 -8.51 -13.94 -12.48
CA PHE A 92 -7.78 -14.19 -13.72
C PHE A 92 -7.98 -13.04 -14.72
N MET A 93 -9.23 -12.56 -14.86
CA MET A 93 -9.54 -11.45 -15.77
C MET A 93 -8.96 -10.12 -15.27
N PHE A 94 -8.96 -9.87 -13.95
CA PHE A 94 -8.36 -8.67 -13.38
C PHE A 94 -6.83 -8.62 -13.62
N HIS A 95 -6.12 -9.74 -13.41
CA HIS A 95 -4.69 -9.84 -13.72
C HIS A 95 -4.43 -9.79 -15.22
N PHE A 96 -5.28 -10.42 -16.06
CA PHE A 96 -5.17 -10.35 -17.51
C PHE A 96 -5.16 -8.91 -18.01
N TRP A 97 -6.08 -8.06 -17.53
CA TRP A 97 -6.13 -6.66 -17.93
C TRP A 97 -4.92 -5.86 -17.43
N ASN A 98 -4.35 -6.17 -16.28
CA ASN A 98 -3.08 -5.57 -15.84
C ASN A 98 -1.93 -5.90 -16.81
N VAL A 99 -1.80 -7.16 -17.22
CA VAL A 99 -0.76 -7.57 -18.20
C VAL A 99 -0.99 -6.90 -19.56
N MET A 100 -2.25 -6.76 -20.00
CA MET A 100 -2.57 -6.05 -21.24
C MET A 100 -2.28 -4.55 -21.15
N LEU A 101 -2.61 -3.89 -20.03
CA LEU A 101 -2.28 -2.49 -19.78
C LEU A 101 -0.76 -2.28 -19.79
N TYR A 102 0.00 -3.19 -19.19
CA TYR A 102 1.46 -3.17 -19.26
C TYR A 102 1.95 -3.27 -20.71
N CYS A 103 1.45 -4.23 -21.49
CA CYS A 103 1.77 -4.35 -22.92
C CYS A 103 1.47 -3.06 -23.69
N VAL A 104 0.31 -2.43 -23.47
CA VAL A 104 -0.06 -1.15 -24.09
C VAL A 104 0.95 -0.05 -23.72
N ASN A 105 1.34 0.05 -22.45
CA ASN A 105 2.33 1.00 -21.98
C ASN A 105 3.70 0.82 -22.64
N ILE A 106 4.16 -0.42 -22.80
CA ILE A 106 5.41 -0.74 -23.49
C ILE A 106 5.37 -0.28 -24.95
N LEU A 107 4.28 -0.57 -25.66
CA LEU A 107 4.12 -0.17 -27.05
C LEU A 107 4.01 1.35 -27.19
N LEU A 108 3.23 1.99 -26.32
CA LEU A 108 3.05 3.44 -26.28
C LEU A 108 4.40 4.14 -26.05
N LEU A 109 5.18 3.66 -25.08
CA LEU A 109 6.50 4.21 -24.76
C LEU A 109 7.49 4.01 -25.93
N PHE A 110 7.48 2.85 -26.59
CA PHE A 110 8.28 2.62 -27.79
C PHE A 110 7.97 3.65 -28.88
N TYR A 111 6.69 3.92 -29.16
CA TYR A 111 6.30 4.93 -30.14
C TYR A 111 6.62 6.35 -29.68
N PHE A 112 6.53 6.65 -28.38
CA PHE A 112 6.96 7.92 -27.81
C PHE A 112 8.45 8.16 -28.04
N LEU A 113 9.31 7.21 -27.70
CA LEU A 113 10.76 7.31 -27.92
C LEU A 113 11.11 7.42 -29.40
N LYS A 114 10.40 6.70 -30.28
CA LYS A 114 10.55 6.82 -31.74
C LYS A 114 10.15 8.19 -32.26
N PHE A 115 9.10 8.80 -31.70
CA PHE A 115 8.70 10.17 -32.01
C PHE A 115 9.70 11.20 -31.48
N LEU A 116 10.33 10.93 -30.33
CA LEU A 116 11.30 11.80 -29.70
C LEU A 116 12.65 11.81 -30.43
N PHE A 117 13.28 10.64 -30.57
CA PHE A 117 14.62 10.48 -31.16
C PHE A 117 14.57 10.40 -32.68
N GLY A 118 13.48 9.86 -33.25
CA GLY A 118 13.31 9.69 -34.69
C GLY A 118 13.62 8.27 -35.19
N PRO A 119 13.29 7.97 -36.46
CA PRO A 119 13.31 6.61 -37.00
C PRO A 119 14.72 6.02 -37.15
N LYS A 120 15.78 6.83 -37.18
CA LYS A 120 17.17 6.35 -37.29
C LYS A 120 17.64 5.62 -36.02
N TYR A 121 17.03 5.91 -34.87
CA TYR A 121 17.37 5.29 -33.59
C TYR A 121 16.60 3.98 -33.32
N LEU A 122 15.98 3.37 -34.35
CA LEU A 122 15.05 2.25 -34.18
C LEU A 122 15.62 1.09 -33.34
N HIS A 123 16.83 0.63 -33.65
CA HIS A 123 17.48 -0.47 -32.94
C HIS A 123 17.98 -0.07 -31.54
N PHE A 124 18.45 1.16 -31.39
CA PHE A 124 18.79 1.73 -30.09
C PHE A 124 17.58 1.76 -29.16
N ILE A 125 16.44 2.29 -29.63
CA ILE A 125 15.18 2.32 -28.90
C ILE A 125 14.71 0.91 -28.55
N GLY A 126 14.84 -0.04 -29.49
CA GLY A 126 14.55 -1.45 -29.23
C GLY A 126 15.29 -2.01 -28.02
N CYS A 127 16.61 -1.74 -27.92
CA CYS A 127 17.40 -2.13 -26.75
C CYS A 127 16.97 -1.42 -25.47
N CYS A 128 16.67 -0.12 -25.53
CA CYS A 128 16.17 0.60 -24.36
C CYS A 128 14.87 -0.05 -23.85
N MET A 129 13.96 -0.38 -24.75
CA MET A 129 12.68 -0.99 -24.39
C MET A 129 12.82 -2.44 -23.92
N LEU A 130 13.79 -3.20 -24.40
CA LEU A 130 14.08 -4.55 -23.87
C LEU A 130 14.53 -4.49 -22.40
N LEU A 131 15.39 -3.52 -22.04
CA LEU A 131 15.80 -3.34 -20.65
C LEU A 131 14.65 -2.86 -19.77
N PHE A 132 13.84 -1.93 -20.27
CA PHE A 132 12.68 -1.42 -19.55
C PHE A 132 11.63 -2.52 -19.32
N VAL A 133 11.25 -3.28 -20.35
CA VAL A 133 10.18 -4.29 -20.23
C VAL A 133 10.54 -5.43 -19.30
N ALA A 134 11.83 -5.80 -19.23
CA ALA A 134 12.32 -6.89 -18.40
C ALA A 134 12.64 -6.48 -16.96
N HIS A 135 12.58 -5.19 -16.61
CA HIS A 135 13.08 -4.72 -15.32
C HIS A 135 12.30 -5.29 -14.12
N PRO A 136 12.96 -5.95 -13.14
CA PRO A 136 12.25 -6.66 -12.05
C PRO A 136 11.42 -5.77 -11.13
N THR A 137 11.76 -4.49 -10.96
CA THR A 137 10.98 -3.55 -10.13
C THR A 137 9.58 -3.29 -10.69
N HIS A 138 9.30 -3.68 -11.94
CA HIS A 138 7.96 -3.56 -12.52
C HIS A 138 7.01 -4.65 -12.01
N THR A 139 7.52 -5.66 -11.31
CA THR A 139 6.71 -6.78 -10.82
C THR A 139 5.57 -6.31 -9.93
N GLU A 140 5.85 -5.42 -8.96
CA GLU A 140 4.84 -4.84 -8.07
C GLU A 140 3.73 -4.11 -8.86
N VAL A 141 4.10 -3.44 -9.96
CA VAL A 141 3.19 -2.62 -10.77
C VAL A 141 2.23 -3.49 -11.60
N VAL A 142 2.69 -4.68 -12.03
CA VAL A 142 1.91 -5.57 -12.90
C VAL A 142 1.17 -6.64 -12.09
N ALA A 143 1.81 -7.21 -11.07
CA ALA A 143 1.28 -8.32 -10.30
C ALA A 143 0.22 -7.89 -9.27
N SER A 144 0.37 -6.72 -8.62
CA SER A 144 -0.66 -6.18 -7.73
C SER A 144 -1.84 -5.63 -8.50
N LEU A 145 -3.06 -6.01 -8.12
CA LEU A 145 -4.29 -5.42 -8.64
C LEU A 145 -4.40 -3.95 -8.26
N LYS A 146 -4.11 -3.59 -7.00
CA LYS A 146 -4.13 -2.21 -6.50
C LYS A 146 -3.25 -1.29 -7.35
N ASN A 147 -2.06 -1.75 -7.73
CA ASN A 147 -1.11 -0.95 -8.50
C ASN A 147 -1.46 -0.75 -9.98
N ARG A 148 -2.61 -1.27 -10.45
CA ARG A 148 -3.18 -0.92 -11.77
C ARG A 148 -3.25 0.59 -11.99
N GLU A 149 -3.48 1.36 -10.92
CA GLU A 149 -3.47 2.81 -10.94
C GLU A 149 -2.17 3.41 -11.51
N GLU A 150 -1.01 2.81 -11.28
CA GLU A 150 0.26 3.27 -11.84
C GLU A 150 0.34 3.00 -13.35
N LEU A 151 -0.19 1.85 -13.81
CA LEU A 151 -0.24 1.52 -15.24
C LEU A 151 -1.12 2.51 -16.00
N ILE A 152 -2.32 2.80 -15.48
CA ILE A 152 -3.27 3.75 -16.08
C ILE A 152 -2.70 5.17 -16.04
N THR A 153 -2.13 5.57 -14.89
CA THR A 153 -1.52 6.90 -14.71
C THR A 153 -0.37 7.13 -15.67
N PHE A 154 0.51 6.14 -15.84
CA PHE A 154 1.61 6.19 -16.80
C PHE A 154 1.09 6.30 -18.25
N MET A 155 0.11 5.48 -18.63
CA MET A 155 -0.50 5.49 -19.96
C MET A 155 -1.00 6.89 -20.33
N PHE A 156 -1.83 7.47 -19.47
CA PHE A 156 -2.43 8.77 -19.70
C PHE A 156 -1.43 9.92 -19.55
N GLY A 157 -0.42 9.80 -18.69
CA GLY A 157 0.70 10.73 -18.61
C GLY A 157 1.51 10.80 -19.92
N VAL A 158 1.83 9.66 -20.53
CA VAL A 158 2.54 9.61 -21.83
C VAL A 158 1.64 10.13 -22.97
N LEU A 159 0.35 9.77 -22.99
CA LEU A 159 -0.62 10.30 -23.97
C LEU A 159 -0.78 11.82 -23.85
N SER A 160 -0.81 12.34 -22.63
CA SER A 160 -0.82 13.77 -22.35
C SER A 160 0.42 14.45 -22.93
N ALA A 161 1.61 13.92 -22.64
CA ALA A 161 2.87 14.45 -23.16
C ALA A 161 2.91 14.43 -24.70
N ILE A 162 2.52 13.32 -25.35
CA ILE A 162 2.44 13.23 -26.82
C ILE A 162 1.49 14.29 -27.40
N SER A 163 0.35 14.49 -26.75
CA SER A 163 -0.65 15.46 -27.20
C SER A 163 -0.12 16.88 -27.08
N PHE A 164 0.51 17.24 -25.96
CA PHE A 164 1.15 18.54 -25.82
C PHE A 164 2.30 18.75 -26.83
N PHE A 165 3.07 17.72 -27.17
CA PHE A 165 4.12 17.84 -28.18
C PHE A 165 3.51 18.11 -29.56
N LYS A 166 2.42 17.41 -29.91
CA LYS A 166 1.68 17.68 -31.16
C LYS A 166 1.04 19.07 -31.17
N PHE A 167 0.55 19.56 -30.03
CA PHE A 167 0.08 20.93 -29.89
C PHE A 167 1.22 21.91 -30.17
N LEU A 168 2.39 21.74 -29.54
CA LEU A 168 3.54 22.60 -29.75
C LEU A 168 4.10 22.53 -31.18
N GLU A 169 3.95 21.41 -31.90
CA GLU A 169 4.40 21.25 -33.29
C GLU A 169 3.37 21.76 -34.32
N ARG A 170 2.07 21.59 -34.08
CA ARG A 170 0.99 21.85 -35.06
C ARG A 170 0.08 23.04 -34.73
N ASP A 171 0.24 23.62 -33.53
CA ASP A 171 -0.56 24.74 -33.02
C ASP A 171 -2.08 24.50 -33.08
N SER A 172 -2.50 23.26 -32.78
CA SER A 172 -3.90 22.85 -32.86
C SER A 172 -4.49 22.61 -31.47
N TYR A 173 -5.51 23.39 -31.12
CA TYR A 173 -6.22 23.28 -29.84
C TYR A 173 -6.81 21.89 -29.57
N LYS A 174 -7.09 21.09 -30.62
CA LYS A 174 -7.52 19.69 -30.44
C LYS A 174 -6.51 18.88 -29.61
N PHE A 175 -5.22 19.08 -29.85
CA PHE A 175 -4.17 18.40 -29.09
C PHE A 175 -3.95 19.02 -27.72
N LEU A 176 -4.23 20.31 -27.55
CA LEU A 176 -4.22 20.95 -26.23
C LEU A 176 -5.30 20.34 -25.33
N PHE A 177 -6.55 20.31 -25.82
CA PHE A 177 -7.67 19.73 -25.07
C PHE A 177 -7.48 18.24 -24.80
N ALA A 178 -6.97 17.47 -25.76
CA ALA A 178 -6.62 16.07 -25.53
C ALA A 178 -5.53 15.92 -24.46
N GLY A 179 -4.49 16.77 -24.49
CA GLY A 179 -3.41 16.75 -23.49
C GLY A 179 -3.91 17.03 -22.07
N LEU A 180 -4.79 18.02 -21.91
CA LEU A 180 -5.43 18.35 -20.63
C LEU A 180 -6.38 17.25 -20.17
N LEU A 181 -7.21 16.70 -21.06
CA LEU A 181 -8.13 15.61 -20.73
C LEU A 181 -7.39 14.38 -20.22
N PHE A 182 -6.34 13.94 -20.93
CA PHE A 182 -5.54 12.81 -20.47
C PHE A 182 -4.83 13.11 -19.15
N PHE A 183 -4.35 14.33 -18.94
CA PHE A 183 -3.75 14.71 -17.66
C PHE A 183 -4.76 14.67 -16.50
N ILE A 184 -6.00 15.11 -16.72
CA ILE A 184 -7.08 15.05 -15.72
C ILE A 184 -7.45 13.60 -15.40
N ILE A 185 -7.60 12.74 -16.41
CA ILE A 185 -7.88 11.31 -16.19
C ILE A 185 -6.76 10.66 -15.37
N ALA A 186 -5.50 11.00 -15.66
CA ALA A 186 -4.37 10.52 -14.88
C ALA A 186 -4.40 11.05 -13.43
N LEU A 187 -4.75 12.32 -13.20
CA LEU A 187 -4.92 12.89 -11.85
C LEU A 187 -6.03 12.19 -11.05
N MET A 188 -7.14 11.85 -11.70
CA MET A 188 -8.25 11.06 -11.13
C MET A 188 -7.91 9.58 -10.95
N THR A 189 -6.73 9.14 -11.38
CA THR A 189 -6.20 7.80 -11.15
C THR A 189 -5.17 7.83 -10.03
N LYS A 190 -4.14 8.69 -10.15
CA LYS A 190 -3.09 8.86 -9.14
C LYS A 190 -2.34 10.18 -9.31
N MET A 191 -1.98 10.82 -8.18
CA MET A 191 -1.19 12.06 -8.15
C MET A 191 0.24 11.90 -8.67
N SER A 192 0.74 10.67 -8.89
CA SER A 192 2.08 10.43 -9.43
C SER A 192 2.27 11.12 -10.79
N VAL A 193 1.22 11.34 -11.59
CA VAL A 193 1.32 12.06 -12.88
C VAL A 193 1.91 13.47 -12.79
N THR A 194 1.91 14.10 -11.61
CA THR A 194 2.44 15.45 -11.41
C THR A 194 3.90 15.63 -11.85
N TYR A 195 4.74 14.59 -11.87
CA TYR A 195 6.09 14.71 -12.44
C TYR A 195 6.08 15.10 -13.94
N PHE A 196 5.00 14.83 -14.69
CA PHE A 196 4.86 15.25 -16.08
C PHE A 196 4.75 16.76 -16.25
N ILE A 197 4.40 17.52 -15.20
CA ILE A 197 4.42 19.00 -15.19
C ILE A 197 5.81 19.52 -15.54
N VAL A 198 6.86 18.84 -15.07
CA VAL A 198 8.27 19.19 -15.34
C VAL A 198 8.80 18.40 -16.54
N ILE A 199 8.54 17.09 -16.61
CA ILE A 199 9.09 16.21 -17.65
C ILE A 199 8.59 16.61 -19.05
N THR A 200 7.29 16.88 -19.22
CA THR A 200 6.71 17.21 -20.53
C THR A 200 7.40 18.43 -21.18
N PRO A 201 7.41 19.62 -20.54
CA PRO A 201 8.03 20.79 -21.15
C PRO A 201 9.55 20.65 -21.28
N PHE A 202 10.21 19.99 -20.31
CA PHE A 202 11.65 19.77 -20.34
C PHE A 202 12.07 18.90 -21.53
N VAL A 203 11.45 17.73 -21.70
CA VAL A 203 11.78 16.78 -22.76
C VAL A 203 11.51 17.38 -24.13
N TYR A 204 10.39 18.10 -24.30
CA TYR A 204 10.12 18.80 -25.56
C TYR A 204 11.24 19.80 -25.89
N TYR A 205 11.60 20.65 -24.93
CA TYR A 205 12.61 21.67 -25.14
C TYR A 205 13.99 21.08 -25.43
N LEU A 206 14.41 20.04 -24.69
CA LEU A 206 15.69 19.35 -24.88
C LEU A 206 15.89 18.87 -26.33
N PHE A 207 14.85 18.31 -26.93
CA PHE A 207 14.93 17.75 -28.29
C PHE A 207 14.66 18.75 -29.40
N ARG A 208 13.70 19.67 -29.25
CA ARG A 208 13.27 20.60 -30.31
C ARG A 208 13.96 21.97 -30.28
N ARG A 209 14.40 22.47 -29.11
CA ARG A 209 15.14 23.74 -28.90
C ARG A 209 14.56 25.01 -29.52
N ASN A 210 13.30 25.03 -29.95
CA ASN A 210 12.73 26.13 -30.72
C ASN A 210 11.62 26.91 -30.00
N LYS A 211 11.09 26.40 -28.87
CA LYS A 211 9.90 26.94 -28.22
C LYS A 211 9.98 26.89 -26.68
N LEU A 212 11.01 27.49 -26.08
CA LEU A 212 11.19 27.46 -24.61
C LEU A 212 9.98 28.03 -23.86
N LYS A 213 9.54 29.24 -24.23
CA LYS A 213 8.41 29.92 -23.57
C LYS A 213 7.12 29.11 -23.67
N GLN A 214 6.82 28.55 -24.84
CA GLN A 214 5.62 27.73 -25.04
C GLN A 214 5.72 26.39 -24.32
N SER A 215 6.92 25.81 -24.22
CA SER A 215 7.14 24.61 -23.40
C SER A 215 6.84 24.91 -21.94
N ILE A 216 7.43 25.97 -21.38
CA ILE A 216 7.14 26.39 -20.00
C ILE A 216 5.64 26.66 -19.79
N ALA A 217 4.97 27.28 -20.77
CA ALA A 217 3.52 27.50 -20.71
C ALA A 217 2.71 26.19 -20.63
N VAL A 218 3.12 25.13 -21.33
CA VAL A 218 2.48 23.80 -21.18
C VAL A 218 2.63 23.27 -19.75
N GLY A 219 3.82 23.35 -19.17
CA GLY A 219 4.03 22.97 -17.76
C GLY A 219 3.16 23.83 -16.82
N GLY A 220 3.06 25.13 -17.07
CA GLY A 220 2.18 26.04 -16.32
C GLY A 220 0.70 25.65 -16.42
N LEU A 221 0.23 25.25 -17.60
CA LEU A 221 -1.15 24.77 -17.79
C LEU A 221 -1.40 23.47 -17.02
N GLN A 222 -0.47 22.52 -17.03
CA GLN A 222 -0.57 21.29 -16.25
C GLN A 222 -0.58 21.59 -14.74
N LEU A 223 0.26 22.51 -14.28
CA LEU A 223 0.28 22.94 -12.88
C LEU A 223 -1.04 23.59 -12.46
N ILE A 224 -1.57 24.53 -13.27
CA ILE A 224 -2.87 25.16 -13.00
C ILE A 224 -3.97 24.10 -12.96
N THR A 225 -3.96 23.13 -13.88
CA THR A 225 -4.92 22.03 -13.90
C THR A 225 -4.85 21.18 -12.63
N PHE A 226 -3.64 20.84 -12.18
CA PHE A 226 -3.42 20.14 -10.91
C PHE A 226 -3.95 20.93 -9.72
N LEU A 227 -3.64 22.23 -9.63
CA LEU A 227 -4.08 23.08 -8.52
C LEU A 227 -5.61 23.22 -8.49
N ILE A 228 -6.27 23.38 -9.64
CA ILE A 228 -7.73 23.41 -9.74
C ILE A 228 -8.32 22.06 -9.30
N TYR A 229 -7.76 20.96 -9.79
CA TYR A 229 -8.20 19.62 -9.40
C TYR A 229 -8.08 19.42 -7.89
N PHE A 230 -6.90 19.67 -7.33
CA PHE A 230 -6.64 19.53 -5.89
C PHE A 230 -7.57 20.40 -5.05
N ALA A 231 -7.74 21.68 -5.41
CA ALA A 231 -8.66 22.58 -4.72
C ALA A 231 -10.11 22.10 -4.79
N THR A 232 -10.54 21.56 -5.94
CA THR A 232 -11.90 21.03 -6.12
C THR A 232 -12.13 19.81 -5.24
N VAL A 233 -11.22 18.83 -5.28
CA VAL A 233 -11.34 17.60 -4.47
C VAL A 233 -11.30 17.93 -2.98
N SER A 234 -10.36 18.76 -2.53
CA SER A 234 -10.28 19.17 -1.14
C SER A 234 -11.51 19.95 -0.66
N TYR A 235 -12.18 20.70 -1.55
CA TYR A 235 -13.43 21.39 -1.23
C TYR A 235 -14.63 20.44 -1.15
N VAL A 236 -14.70 19.44 -2.04
CA VAL A 236 -15.83 18.49 -2.10
C VAL A 236 -15.79 17.50 -0.94
N PHE A 237 -14.61 17.10 -0.49
CA PHE A 237 -14.43 16.02 0.47
C PHE A 237 -13.83 16.45 1.82
N ASP A 238 -13.97 17.73 2.18
CA ASP A 238 -13.49 18.30 3.46
C ASP A 238 -12.00 18.02 3.76
N GLY A 239 -11.18 18.05 2.71
CA GLY A 239 -9.73 17.79 2.79
C GLY A 239 -9.31 16.39 2.33
N ILE A 240 -8.02 16.26 2.06
CA ILE A 240 -7.36 14.99 1.73
C ILE A 240 -6.16 14.88 2.66
N SER A 241 -6.40 14.66 3.95
CA SER A 241 -5.34 14.37 4.92
C SER A 241 -5.35 12.88 5.20
N ARG A 242 -4.23 12.22 4.90
CA ARG A 242 -3.92 10.92 5.48
C ARG A 242 -2.82 11.15 6.50
N ASP A 243 -3.08 10.83 7.75
CA ASP A 243 -2.04 10.83 8.76
C ASP A 243 -1.05 9.71 8.46
N LEU A 244 0.24 10.07 8.49
CA LEU A 244 1.33 9.14 8.28
C LEU A 244 1.76 8.62 9.65
N HIS A 245 1.88 7.31 9.82
CA HIS A 245 2.27 6.74 11.11
C HIS A 245 3.79 6.48 11.16
N PHE A 246 4.35 6.50 12.38
CA PHE A 246 5.78 6.28 12.60
C PHE A 246 6.33 5.01 11.93
N PRO A 247 5.65 3.83 12.00
CA PRO A 247 6.17 2.61 11.39
C PRO A 247 6.25 2.67 9.86
N GLU A 248 5.45 3.52 9.24
CA GLU A 248 5.48 3.75 7.80
C GLU A 248 6.63 4.67 7.40
N ASN A 249 6.83 5.74 8.16
CA ASN A 249 7.92 6.69 7.94
C ASN A 249 8.30 7.45 9.23
N PRO A 250 9.52 7.31 9.74
CA PRO A 250 9.93 7.97 10.99
C PRO A 250 10.01 9.51 10.89
N LEU A 251 10.04 10.09 9.68
CA LEU A 251 10.11 11.54 9.48
C LEU A 251 8.84 12.30 9.90
N VAL A 252 7.76 11.58 10.24
CA VAL A 252 6.56 12.20 10.83
C VAL A 252 6.86 12.77 12.21
N PHE A 253 7.67 12.05 12.99
CA PHE A 253 8.03 12.43 14.36
C PHE A 253 9.35 13.21 14.38
N GLU A 254 10.33 12.78 13.59
CA GLU A 254 11.61 13.46 13.47
C GLU A 254 11.58 14.51 12.34
N THR A 255 11.30 15.75 12.72
CA THR A 255 11.07 16.86 11.78
C THR A 255 12.33 17.66 11.45
N SER A 256 13.49 17.37 12.05
CA SER A 256 14.69 18.13 11.78
C SER A 256 15.20 17.93 10.36
N LEU A 257 15.70 19.02 9.77
CA LEU A 257 16.23 19.01 8.41
C LEU A 257 17.40 18.02 8.24
N GLY A 258 18.21 17.83 9.29
CA GLY A 258 19.36 16.93 9.26
C GLY A 258 18.95 15.47 9.00
N TYR A 259 17.99 14.95 9.76
CA TYR A 259 17.47 13.58 9.56
C TYR A 259 16.65 13.45 8.29
N ARG A 260 15.86 14.48 7.94
CA ARG A 260 15.12 14.50 6.68
C ARG A 260 16.04 14.37 5.47
N LEU A 261 17.11 15.17 5.42
CA LEU A 261 18.10 15.10 4.35
C LEU A 261 18.83 13.76 4.37
N GLY A 262 19.24 13.27 5.55
CA GLY A 262 19.94 11.99 5.67
C GLY A 262 19.12 10.81 5.15
N LEU A 263 17.90 10.63 5.66
CA LEU A 263 17.00 9.57 5.19
C LEU A 263 16.71 9.69 3.70
N SER A 264 16.44 10.90 3.20
CA SER A 264 16.12 11.13 1.79
C SER A 264 17.27 10.74 0.86
N PHE A 265 18.50 11.14 1.18
CA PHE A 265 19.66 10.81 0.35
C PHE A 265 20.04 9.33 0.48
N ASN A 266 19.89 8.72 1.65
CA ASN A 266 20.06 7.27 1.82
C ASN A 266 19.01 6.49 0.99
N ALA A 267 17.75 6.94 0.97
CA ALA A 267 16.71 6.34 0.14
C ALA A 267 17.00 6.49 -1.36
N LEU A 268 17.44 7.68 -1.79
CA LEU A 268 17.78 7.96 -3.19
C LEU A 268 18.91 7.06 -3.72
N ILE A 269 19.97 6.83 -2.94
CA ILE A 269 21.05 5.93 -3.39
C ILE A 269 20.60 4.46 -3.38
N TYR A 270 19.68 4.08 -2.48
CA TYR A 270 19.06 2.76 -2.50
C TYR A 270 18.22 2.54 -3.76
N TYR A 271 17.47 3.55 -4.22
CA TYR A 271 16.78 3.51 -5.52
C TYR A 271 17.74 3.30 -6.69
N VAL A 272 18.92 3.95 -6.67
CA VAL A 272 19.97 3.72 -7.69
C VAL A 272 20.46 2.27 -7.63
N LYS A 273 20.67 1.70 -6.43
CA LYS A 273 20.99 0.28 -6.26
C LYS A 273 19.94 -0.59 -6.94
N LEU A 274 18.65 -0.39 -6.67
CA LEU A 274 17.57 -1.18 -7.25
C LEU A 274 17.46 -1.05 -8.79
N LEU A 275 17.91 0.05 -9.39
CA LEU A 275 17.93 0.22 -10.85
C LEU A 275 19.00 -0.63 -11.55
N PHE A 276 20.13 -0.88 -10.91
CA PHE A 276 21.24 -1.63 -11.53
C PHE A 276 21.35 -3.06 -10.97
N ILE A 277 20.94 -3.25 -9.72
CA ILE A 277 20.95 -4.50 -8.96
C ILE A 277 19.59 -4.62 -8.25
N PRO A 278 18.52 -5.06 -8.95
CA PRO A 278 17.16 -5.15 -8.42
C PRO A 278 17.00 -6.36 -7.47
N TRP A 279 17.79 -6.39 -6.39
CA TRP A 279 17.77 -7.43 -5.36
C TRP A 279 18.27 -6.94 -3.99
N PRO A 280 17.65 -7.34 -2.87
CA PRO A 280 16.31 -7.95 -2.82
C PRO A 280 15.23 -6.90 -3.10
N LEU A 281 14.12 -7.36 -3.66
CA LEU A 281 12.87 -6.61 -3.77
C LEU A 281 11.97 -6.97 -2.59
N GLY A 282 11.12 -6.05 -2.14
CA GLY A 282 10.38 -6.18 -0.90
C GLY A 282 8.98 -5.57 -1.03
N PHE A 283 7.99 -6.17 -0.39
CA PHE A 283 6.62 -5.66 -0.42
C PHE A 283 6.45 -4.36 0.40
N PHE A 284 7.33 -4.10 1.37
CA PHE A 284 7.25 -2.91 2.22
C PHE A 284 8.61 -2.49 2.78
N TYR A 285 8.93 -1.18 2.72
CA TYR A 285 10.18 -0.60 3.24
C TYR A 285 9.88 0.49 4.29
N GLY A 286 9.40 0.09 5.46
CA GLY A 286 9.09 1.01 6.56
C GLY A 286 10.25 1.27 7.51
N TYR A 287 9.89 1.62 8.74
CA TYR A 287 10.82 1.87 9.84
C TYR A 287 11.90 0.78 9.94
N ASN A 288 13.14 1.26 10.09
CA ASN A 288 14.37 0.51 10.30
C ASN A 288 14.89 -0.34 9.11
N VAL A 289 14.24 -0.28 7.94
CA VAL A 289 14.82 -0.82 6.69
C VAL A 289 15.89 0.11 6.11
N ILE A 290 15.64 1.43 6.15
CA ILE A 290 16.66 2.46 5.90
C ILE A 290 16.91 3.16 7.24
N PRO A 291 18.14 3.08 7.78
CA PRO A 291 18.46 3.70 9.05
C PRO A 291 18.17 5.21 9.07
N LEU A 292 17.54 5.67 10.15
CA LEU A 292 17.31 7.08 10.40
C LEU A 292 18.62 7.74 10.85
N GLU A 293 19.37 8.26 9.88
CA GLU A 293 20.64 8.93 10.10
C GLU A 293 20.55 10.42 9.76
N THR A 294 21.44 11.21 10.36
CA THR A 294 21.59 12.62 9.96
C THR A 294 22.35 12.72 8.64
N PHE A 295 22.17 13.84 7.92
CA PHE A 295 22.86 14.15 6.66
C PHE A 295 24.39 14.04 6.71
N GLY A 296 24.99 14.16 7.91
CA GLY A 296 26.43 14.00 8.10
C GLY A 296 26.93 12.55 7.97
N SER A 297 26.04 11.56 7.82
CA SER A 297 26.46 10.17 7.68
C SER A 297 27.24 9.95 6.37
N PRO A 298 28.24 9.04 6.35
CA PRO A 298 29.04 8.80 5.16
C PRO A 298 28.21 8.44 3.92
N LEU A 299 27.14 7.66 4.10
CA LEU A 299 26.26 7.25 3.01
C LEU A 299 25.45 8.43 2.45
N SER A 300 24.92 9.29 3.33
CA SER A 300 24.17 10.49 2.93
C SER A 300 25.04 11.48 2.17
N LEU A 301 26.28 11.72 2.64
CA LEU A 301 27.24 12.59 1.97
C LEU A 301 27.68 12.02 0.61
N PHE A 302 27.95 10.72 0.54
CA PHE A 302 28.25 10.05 -0.73
C PHE A 302 27.09 10.17 -1.72
N SER A 303 25.87 9.89 -1.27
CA SER A 303 24.67 10.02 -2.08
C SER A 303 24.49 11.46 -2.58
N PHE A 304 24.59 12.46 -1.71
CA PHE A 304 24.52 13.87 -2.10
C PHE A 304 25.56 14.24 -3.17
N LEU A 305 26.81 13.82 -2.99
CA LEU A 305 27.88 14.06 -3.98
C LEU A 305 27.61 13.34 -5.30
N PHE A 306 27.11 12.11 -5.26
CA PHE A 306 26.71 11.35 -6.44
C PHE A 306 25.61 12.07 -7.23
N PHE A 307 24.50 12.44 -6.57
CA PHE A 307 23.37 13.11 -7.19
C PHE A 307 23.73 14.50 -7.72
N THR A 308 24.56 15.25 -6.98
CA THR A 308 25.10 16.53 -7.44
C THR A 308 25.97 16.36 -8.68
N SER A 309 26.83 15.34 -8.70
CA SER A 309 27.73 15.06 -9.82
C SER A 309 26.96 14.71 -11.09
N ILE A 310 25.98 13.79 -11.01
CA ILE A 310 25.18 13.42 -12.19
C ILE A 310 24.30 14.59 -12.67
N PHE A 311 23.82 15.44 -11.76
CA PHE A 311 23.09 16.66 -12.14
C PHE A 311 23.98 17.64 -12.91
N ILE A 312 25.19 17.93 -12.40
CA ILE A 312 26.17 18.79 -13.08
C ILE A 312 26.53 18.22 -14.45
N ILE A 313 26.76 16.90 -14.55
CA ILE A 313 27.01 16.23 -15.82
C ILE A 313 25.83 16.40 -16.78
N ALA A 314 24.60 16.21 -16.30
CA ALA A 314 23.40 16.32 -17.14
C ALA A 314 23.19 17.73 -17.67
N VAL A 315 23.45 18.76 -16.85
CA VAL A 315 23.42 20.18 -17.25
C VAL A 315 24.54 20.50 -18.25
N TYR A 316 25.77 20.06 -17.99
CA TYR A 316 26.91 20.27 -18.89
C TYR A 316 26.68 19.60 -20.26
N GLN A 317 26.06 18.42 -20.26
CA GLN A 317 25.77 17.65 -21.46
C GLN A 317 24.47 18.06 -22.15
N PHE A 318 23.63 18.90 -21.53
CA PHE A 318 22.35 19.37 -22.07
C PHE A 318 22.46 19.90 -23.51
N ASN A 319 23.56 20.62 -23.80
CA ASN A 319 23.80 21.17 -25.13
C ASN A 319 24.55 20.23 -26.08
N ARG A 320 25.23 19.20 -25.56
CA ARG A 320 26.20 18.35 -26.29
C ARG A 320 25.66 16.95 -26.59
N ASP A 321 25.03 16.31 -25.62
CA ASP A 321 24.52 14.95 -25.70
C ASP A 321 23.11 14.89 -25.10
N LYS A 322 22.12 15.03 -25.98
CA LYS A 322 20.70 15.07 -25.59
C LYS A 322 20.23 13.75 -24.99
N ILE A 323 20.81 12.62 -25.41
CA ILE A 323 20.38 11.29 -24.96
C ILE A 323 20.86 11.06 -23.52
N LEU A 324 22.12 11.38 -23.22
CA LEU A 324 22.63 11.32 -21.84
C LEU A 324 21.90 12.30 -20.90
N SER A 325 21.66 13.53 -21.37
CA SER A 325 20.92 14.51 -20.57
C SER A 325 19.49 14.02 -20.30
N PHE A 326 18.81 13.49 -21.33
CA PHE A 326 17.49 12.89 -21.19
C PHE A 326 17.48 11.73 -20.18
N SER A 327 18.42 10.79 -20.26
CA SER A 327 18.45 9.64 -19.36
C SER A 327 18.61 10.04 -17.90
N ILE A 328 19.47 11.02 -17.60
CA ILE A 328 19.69 11.47 -16.21
C ILE A 328 18.49 12.29 -15.72
N PHE A 329 17.99 13.25 -16.50
CA PHE A 329 16.90 14.12 -16.05
C PHE A 329 15.56 13.38 -15.94
N ILE A 330 15.28 12.39 -16.79
CA ILE A 330 14.09 11.55 -16.62
C ILE A 330 14.13 10.85 -15.26
N PHE A 331 15.27 10.25 -14.89
CA PHE A 331 15.44 9.64 -13.58
C PHE A 331 15.26 10.67 -12.46
N LEU A 332 16.01 11.79 -12.49
CA LEU A 332 15.98 12.80 -11.43
C LEU A 332 14.59 13.43 -11.24
N PHE A 333 13.90 13.81 -12.31
CA PHE A 333 12.59 14.46 -12.20
C PHE A 333 11.47 13.50 -11.80
N SER A 334 11.55 12.24 -12.19
CA SER A 334 10.53 11.25 -11.81
C SER A 334 10.71 10.71 -10.39
N ILE A 335 11.96 10.62 -9.89
CA ILE A 335 12.21 10.13 -8.51
C ILE A 335 12.07 11.22 -7.45
N PHE A 336 12.28 12.50 -7.80
CA PHE A 336 12.29 13.60 -6.84
C PHE A 336 11.02 13.69 -5.96
N PRO A 337 9.79 13.58 -6.49
CA PRO A 337 8.59 13.61 -5.65
C PRO A 337 8.55 12.52 -4.59
N PHE A 338 9.21 11.37 -4.83
CA PHE A 338 9.22 10.20 -3.96
C PHE A 338 10.50 10.08 -3.11
N SER A 339 11.33 11.14 -3.09
CA SER A 339 12.62 11.14 -2.39
C SER A 339 12.53 11.38 -0.89
N ASN A 340 11.33 11.63 -0.34
CA ASN A 340 11.10 12.15 1.03
C ASN A 340 11.60 13.60 1.27
N LEU A 341 12.26 14.24 0.29
CA LEU A 341 12.68 15.65 0.39
C LEU A 341 11.50 16.63 0.38
N PRO A 342 10.50 16.53 -0.52
CA PRO A 342 9.41 17.51 -0.55
C PRO A 342 8.37 17.21 0.52
N ILE A 343 7.97 15.95 0.63
CA ILE A 343 6.99 15.41 1.58
C ILE A 343 7.40 13.95 1.88
N PRO A 344 7.39 13.50 3.15
CA PRO A 344 7.56 12.09 3.50
C PRO A 344 6.38 11.25 3.01
N HIS A 345 6.63 10.04 2.51
CA HIS A 345 5.58 9.14 2.00
C HIS A 345 5.43 7.87 2.84
N PRO A 346 4.26 7.21 2.81
CA PRO A 346 4.09 5.87 3.37
C PRO A 346 5.03 4.86 2.71
N GLY A 347 5.87 4.22 3.53
CA GLY A 347 7.03 3.47 3.07
C GLY A 347 8.15 4.43 2.64
N ILE A 348 9.32 4.29 3.27
CA ILE A 348 10.52 5.10 2.96
C ILE A 348 10.89 4.91 1.48
N ILE A 349 10.72 3.69 0.97
CA ILE A 349 10.97 3.25 -0.40
C ILE A 349 9.81 2.37 -0.87
N ALA A 350 9.55 2.32 -2.19
CA ALA A 350 8.69 1.30 -2.78
C ALA A 350 9.17 0.91 -4.19
N ASP A 351 9.09 -0.36 -4.56
CA ASP A 351 9.58 -0.86 -5.85
C ASP A 351 8.82 -0.20 -7.02
N ARG A 352 7.49 -0.07 -6.88
CA ARG A 352 6.60 0.59 -7.86
C ARG A 352 7.02 2.01 -8.23
N VAL A 353 7.68 2.74 -7.33
CA VAL A 353 8.15 4.12 -7.59
C VAL A 353 9.14 4.16 -8.75
N LEU A 354 9.90 3.08 -8.97
CA LEU A 354 10.90 3.00 -10.03
C LEU A 354 10.30 2.76 -11.43
N TYR A 355 8.98 2.67 -11.59
CA TYR A 355 8.37 2.36 -12.89
C TYR A 355 8.77 3.34 -14.01
N LEU A 356 8.60 4.65 -13.82
CA LEU A 356 9.10 5.65 -14.77
C LEU A 356 10.61 5.93 -14.60
N PRO A 357 11.16 6.07 -13.38
CA PRO A 357 12.60 6.30 -13.18
C PRO A 357 13.51 5.28 -13.89
N SER A 358 13.09 4.02 -14.00
CA SER A 358 13.84 2.96 -14.69
C SER A 358 14.06 3.23 -16.17
N LEU A 359 13.24 4.08 -16.81
CA LEU A 359 13.45 4.54 -18.19
C LEU A 359 14.79 5.29 -18.33
N GLY A 360 15.21 6.02 -17.29
CA GLY A 360 16.51 6.69 -17.27
C GLY A 360 17.66 5.70 -17.44
N MET A 361 17.68 4.64 -16.62
CA MET A 361 18.67 3.56 -16.72
C MET A 361 18.56 2.81 -18.06
N ALA A 362 17.34 2.50 -18.49
CA ALA A 362 17.07 1.76 -19.71
C ALA A 362 17.56 2.49 -20.97
N VAL A 363 17.63 3.84 -20.96
CA VAL A 363 18.26 4.63 -22.04
C VAL A 363 19.76 4.82 -21.81
N PHE A 364 20.19 4.98 -20.56
CA PHE A 364 21.59 5.18 -20.19
C PHE A 364 22.48 3.99 -20.55
N LEU A 365 22.08 2.74 -20.25
CA LEU A 365 22.91 1.56 -20.50
C LEU A 365 23.21 1.34 -22.00
N PRO A 366 22.22 1.37 -22.91
CA PRO A 366 22.48 1.33 -24.35
C PRO A 366 23.33 2.53 -24.83
N TRP A 367 23.12 3.72 -24.26
CA TRP A 367 23.94 4.90 -24.60
C TRP A 367 25.41 4.68 -24.21
N LEU A 368 25.65 4.18 -22.99
CA LEU A 368 26.99 3.89 -22.48
C LEU A 368 27.68 2.82 -23.33
N MET A 369 26.95 1.76 -23.70
CA MET A 369 27.47 0.70 -24.57
C MET A 369 27.84 1.23 -25.96
N ALA A 370 27.01 2.09 -26.55
CA ALA A 370 27.32 2.74 -27.82
C ALA A 370 28.60 3.58 -27.70
N LYS A 371 28.76 4.31 -26.60
CA LYS A 371 29.94 5.13 -26.33
C LYS A 371 31.22 4.30 -26.18
N ILE A 372 31.17 3.20 -25.42
CA ILE A 372 32.28 2.26 -25.22
C ILE A 372 32.73 1.67 -26.57
N LEU A 373 31.78 1.34 -27.45
CA LEU A 373 32.06 0.78 -28.78
C LEU A 373 32.43 1.85 -29.82
N GLY A 374 32.53 3.13 -29.45
CA GLY A 374 32.82 4.23 -30.36
C GLY A 374 31.75 4.47 -31.43
N LYS A 375 30.50 4.08 -31.16
CA LYS A 375 29.37 4.18 -32.10
C LYS A 375 28.42 5.31 -31.74
N LEU A 376 27.75 5.85 -32.75
CA LEU A 376 26.64 6.78 -32.58
C LEU A 376 25.34 5.98 -32.34
N PRO A 377 24.46 6.38 -31.41
CA PRO A 377 23.21 5.67 -31.16
C PRO A 377 22.31 5.49 -32.39
N GLU A 378 22.31 6.44 -33.33
CA GLU A 378 21.58 6.37 -34.61
C GLU A 378 22.22 5.45 -35.66
N SER A 379 23.48 5.05 -35.46
CA SER A 379 24.22 4.17 -36.38
C SER A 379 24.08 2.68 -36.06
N ILE A 380 23.40 2.36 -34.95
CA ILE A 380 23.27 0.99 -34.45
C ILE A 380 22.40 0.18 -35.39
N SER A 381 22.96 -0.93 -35.87
CA SER A 381 22.30 -1.88 -36.76
C SER A 381 22.06 -3.20 -36.03
N ILE A 382 21.02 -3.95 -36.41
CA ILE A 382 20.73 -5.28 -35.86
C ILE A 382 21.90 -6.28 -35.96
N ARG A 383 22.89 -6.01 -36.83
CA ARG A 383 24.11 -6.82 -37.00
C ARG A 383 25.19 -6.55 -35.95
N ASP A 384 24.99 -5.57 -35.09
CA ASP A 384 26.00 -5.12 -34.12
C ASP A 384 26.05 -6.03 -32.89
N VAL A 385 26.42 -7.30 -33.08
CA VAL A 385 26.38 -8.33 -32.02
C VAL A 385 27.10 -7.88 -30.73
N LYS A 386 28.25 -7.21 -30.84
CA LYS A 386 28.99 -6.68 -29.68
C LYS A 386 28.22 -5.64 -28.86
N PHE A 387 27.28 -4.93 -29.48
CA PHE A 387 26.38 -3.99 -28.82
C PHE A 387 25.21 -4.74 -28.14
N PHE A 388 24.61 -5.70 -28.84
CA PHE A 388 23.43 -6.43 -28.37
C PHE A 388 23.74 -7.46 -27.28
N ALA A 389 24.83 -8.21 -27.40
CA ALA A 389 25.16 -9.32 -26.50
C ALA A 389 25.09 -8.96 -25.01
N PRO A 390 25.77 -7.91 -24.50
CA PRO A 390 25.70 -7.56 -23.08
C PRO A 390 24.30 -7.11 -22.65
N ILE A 391 23.58 -6.39 -23.51
CA ILE A 391 22.19 -5.95 -23.22
C ILE A 391 21.28 -7.17 -23.10
N ILE A 392 21.38 -8.12 -24.03
CA ILE A 392 20.60 -9.36 -23.99
C ILE A 392 20.94 -10.18 -22.74
N CYS A 393 22.20 -10.25 -22.31
CA CYS A 393 22.56 -10.91 -21.06
C CYS A 393 21.85 -10.28 -19.86
N ILE A 394 21.83 -8.94 -19.75
CA ILE A 394 21.10 -8.24 -18.69
C ILE A 394 19.61 -8.53 -18.77
N VAL A 395 19.02 -8.47 -19.98
CA VAL A 395 17.61 -8.77 -20.21
C VAL A 395 17.25 -10.19 -19.78
N ILE A 396 18.10 -11.19 -20.04
CA ILE A 396 17.88 -12.57 -19.61
C ILE A 396 17.89 -12.66 -18.07
N ILE A 397 18.86 -12.04 -17.41
CA ILE A 397 18.95 -12.03 -15.94
C ILE A 397 17.72 -11.34 -15.35
N PHE A 398 17.36 -10.17 -15.87
CA PHE A 398 16.20 -9.40 -15.42
C PHE A 398 14.88 -10.14 -15.67
N SER A 399 14.76 -10.83 -16.81
CA SER A 399 13.59 -11.67 -17.12
C SER A 399 13.47 -12.82 -16.12
N PHE A 400 14.58 -13.49 -15.79
CA PHE A 400 14.61 -14.56 -14.79
C PHE A 400 14.20 -14.04 -13.40
N LEU A 401 14.75 -12.91 -12.97
CA LEU A 401 14.39 -12.27 -11.70
C LEU A 401 12.91 -11.85 -11.66
N THR A 402 12.39 -11.31 -12.76
CA THR A 402 10.97 -10.90 -12.89
C THR A 402 10.03 -12.11 -12.78
N ILE A 403 10.27 -13.16 -13.58
CA ILE A 403 9.43 -14.36 -13.58
C ILE A 403 9.47 -15.05 -12.21
N THR A 404 10.63 -15.07 -11.56
CA THR A 404 10.78 -15.60 -10.19
C THR A 404 10.01 -14.73 -9.20
N ARG A 405 10.19 -13.40 -9.24
CA ARG A 405 9.50 -12.47 -8.35
C ARG A 405 7.98 -12.57 -8.48
N ASN A 406 7.44 -12.75 -9.69
CA ASN A 406 6.01 -12.95 -9.92
C ASN A 406 5.41 -14.10 -9.09
N THR A 407 6.19 -15.17 -8.85
CA THR A 407 5.72 -16.30 -8.03
C THR A 407 5.59 -15.96 -6.56
N HIS A 408 6.30 -14.93 -6.09
CA HIS A 408 6.16 -14.44 -4.71
C HIS A 408 4.84 -13.67 -4.54
N TRP A 409 4.32 -13.04 -5.59
CA TRP A 409 3.04 -12.33 -5.61
C TRP A 409 1.82 -13.25 -5.75
N LYS A 410 1.96 -14.53 -5.42
CA LYS A 410 0.87 -15.50 -5.55
C LYS A 410 -0.26 -15.21 -4.56
N ASP A 411 0.10 -14.95 -3.31
CA ASP A 411 -0.81 -14.64 -2.19
C ASP A 411 -0.02 -13.91 -1.08
N LYS A 412 -0.75 -13.31 -0.13
CA LYS A 412 -0.17 -12.54 0.99
C LYS A 412 0.90 -13.33 1.74
N TYR A 413 0.59 -14.57 2.15
CA TYR A 413 1.53 -15.43 2.86
C TYR A 413 2.82 -15.65 2.07
N THR A 414 2.71 -16.10 0.81
CA THR A 414 3.88 -16.36 -0.05
C THR A 414 4.73 -15.11 -0.23
N LEU A 415 4.10 -13.93 -0.40
CA LEU A 415 4.82 -12.67 -0.54
C LEU A 415 5.59 -12.32 0.73
N TYR A 416 4.91 -12.39 1.88
CA TYR A 416 5.48 -12.00 3.17
C TYR A 416 6.58 -12.98 3.62
N SER A 417 6.34 -14.28 3.51
CA SER A 417 7.28 -15.32 3.94
C SER A 417 8.58 -15.32 3.11
N ASN A 418 8.51 -14.96 1.82
CA ASN A 418 9.71 -14.85 0.98
C ASN A 418 10.49 -13.57 1.28
N ASP A 419 9.81 -12.45 1.52
CA ASP A 419 10.47 -11.16 1.69
C ASP A 419 11.01 -10.93 3.11
N ILE A 420 10.44 -11.60 4.13
CA ILE A 420 10.84 -11.41 5.53
C ILE A 420 12.32 -11.73 5.79
N VAL A 421 12.93 -12.61 4.98
CA VAL A 421 14.37 -12.93 5.03
C VAL A 421 15.25 -11.69 4.82
N HIS A 422 14.73 -10.68 4.13
CA HIS A 422 15.41 -9.41 3.86
C HIS A 422 14.75 -8.20 4.52
N LEU A 423 13.57 -8.41 5.12
CA LEU A 423 12.79 -7.41 5.83
C LEU A 423 12.68 -7.72 7.33
N SER A 424 13.58 -8.54 7.89
CA SER A 424 13.57 -8.93 9.31
C SER A 424 13.69 -7.73 10.26
N GLU A 425 14.34 -6.66 9.80
CA GLU A 425 14.46 -5.39 10.53
C GLU A 425 13.30 -4.42 10.24
N SER A 426 12.25 -4.85 9.55
CA SER A 426 11.04 -4.05 9.35
C SER A 426 9.97 -4.43 10.36
N TYR A 427 9.55 -3.46 11.18
CA TYR A 427 8.45 -3.65 12.12
C TYR A 427 7.16 -4.12 11.41
N ASN A 428 6.77 -3.40 10.35
CA ASN A 428 5.53 -3.70 9.63
C ASN A 428 5.60 -5.04 8.90
N ALA A 429 6.76 -5.44 8.37
CA ALA A 429 6.86 -6.74 7.69
C ALA A 429 6.66 -7.90 8.67
N ASN A 430 7.30 -7.84 9.84
CA ASN A 430 7.09 -8.82 10.91
C ASN A 430 5.63 -8.84 11.38
N ARG A 431 5.05 -7.66 11.65
CA ARG A 431 3.65 -7.55 12.10
C ARG A 431 2.64 -8.09 11.08
N LEU A 432 2.81 -7.75 9.79
CA LEU A 432 1.91 -8.21 8.73
C LEU A 432 2.02 -9.73 8.51
N LEU A 433 3.23 -10.30 8.61
CA LEU A 433 3.41 -11.74 8.53
C LEU A 433 2.80 -12.45 9.76
N ALA A 434 2.94 -11.88 10.96
CA ALA A 434 2.32 -12.40 12.17
C ALA A 434 0.80 -12.47 12.05
N HIS A 435 0.18 -11.39 11.56
CA HIS A 435 -1.25 -11.34 11.30
C HIS A 435 -1.69 -12.35 10.24
N GLU A 436 -0.89 -12.57 9.19
CA GLU A 436 -1.20 -13.60 8.19
C GLU A 436 -1.17 -15.00 8.80
N TYR A 437 -0.24 -15.28 9.73
CA TYR A 437 -0.24 -16.55 10.47
C TYR A 437 -1.49 -16.75 11.34
N GLN A 438 -2.00 -15.69 12.00
CA GLN A 438 -3.28 -15.76 12.72
C GLN A 438 -4.44 -16.07 11.78
N HIS A 439 -4.54 -15.35 10.67
CA HIS A 439 -5.61 -15.57 9.70
C HIS A 439 -5.57 -16.97 9.05
N MET A 440 -4.37 -17.56 8.89
CA MET A 440 -4.25 -18.97 8.49
C MET A 440 -4.70 -19.92 9.61
N SER A 441 -4.45 -19.60 10.88
CA SER A 441 -4.86 -20.42 12.02
C SER A 441 -6.39 -20.46 12.18
N GLU A 442 -7.09 -19.37 11.87
CA GLU A 442 -8.56 -19.28 11.89
C GLU A 442 -9.25 -20.22 10.88
N ARG A 443 -8.54 -20.57 9.80
CA ARG A 443 -9.06 -21.40 8.71
C ARG A 443 -8.65 -22.87 8.82
N GLU A 444 -7.79 -23.20 9.78
CA GLU A 444 -7.23 -24.53 9.96
C GLU A 444 -8.04 -25.35 10.96
N GLU A 445 -8.40 -26.57 10.57
CA GLU A 445 -9.20 -27.48 11.39
C GLU A 445 -8.31 -28.35 12.29
N ASP A 446 -7.07 -28.67 11.88
CA ASP A 446 -6.14 -29.44 12.71
C ASP A 446 -5.55 -28.58 13.83
N GLU A 447 -5.90 -28.90 15.08
CA GLU A 447 -5.43 -28.18 16.26
C GLU A 447 -3.91 -28.07 16.37
N ASN A 448 -3.15 -29.08 15.91
CA ASN A 448 -1.69 -29.03 15.97
C ASN A 448 -1.12 -28.02 14.98
N VAL A 449 -1.66 -28.02 13.75
CA VAL A 449 -1.24 -27.09 12.70
C VAL A 449 -1.68 -25.67 13.05
N ARG A 450 -2.90 -25.51 13.59
CA ARG A 450 -3.39 -24.24 14.14
C ARG A 450 -2.44 -23.71 15.22
N ALA A 451 -2.02 -24.56 16.16
CA ALA A 451 -1.06 -24.17 17.19
C ALA A 451 0.31 -23.76 16.61
N GLU A 452 0.81 -24.45 15.58
CA GLU A 452 2.06 -24.08 14.90
C GLU A 452 1.97 -22.69 14.23
N TYR A 453 0.83 -22.38 13.59
CA TYR A 453 0.59 -21.05 13.03
C TYR A 453 0.54 -19.97 14.09
N LEU A 454 -0.18 -20.19 15.19
CA LEU A 454 -0.24 -19.25 16.31
C LEU A 454 1.13 -19.03 16.96
N GLN A 455 1.95 -20.08 17.11
CA GLN A 455 3.32 -19.94 17.61
C GLN A 455 4.20 -19.14 16.64
N SER A 456 4.01 -19.32 15.33
CA SER A 456 4.68 -18.52 14.31
C SER A 456 4.24 -17.04 14.38
N ALA A 457 2.96 -16.76 14.58
CA ALA A 457 2.45 -15.41 14.79
C ALA A 457 3.11 -14.75 16.02
N ILE A 458 3.14 -15.44 17.16
CA ILE A 458 3.81 -14.96 18.38
C ILE A 458 5.29 -14.67 18.13
N PHE A 459 6.00 -15.54 17.40
CA PHE A 459 7.40 -15.31 17.05
C PHE A 459 7.59 -14.00 16.28
N TYR A 460 6.79 -13.76 15.24
CA TYR A 460 6.91 -12.55 14.44
C TYR A 460 6.42 -11.29 15.17
N TYR A 461 5.44 -11.38 16.07
CA TYR A 461 5.10 -10.25 16.95
C TYR A 461 6.24 -9.91 17.93
N LYS A 462 6.94 -10.92 18.45
CA LYS A 462 8.14 -10.69 19.28
C LYS A 462 9.27 -10.04 18.47
N GLU A 463 9.48 -10.43 17.22
CA GLU A 463 10.43 -9.76 16.34
C GLU A 463 10.00 -8.32 16.02
N ALA A 464 8.70 -8.06 15.82
CA ALA A 464 8.18 -6.70 15.66
C ALA A 464 8.48 -5.84 16.90
N SER A 465 8.23 -6.36 18.11
CA SER A 465 8.59 -5.69 19.39
C SER A 465 10.10 -5.49 19.53
N ARG A 466 10.93 -6.45 19.09
CA ARG A 466 12.40 -6.29 19.07
C ARG A 466 12.84 -5.13 18.19
N VAL A 467 12.24 -4.98 17.00
CA VAL A 467 12.57 -3.92 16.04
C VAL A 467 12.07 -2.56 16.53
N MET A 468 10.88 -2.51 17.12
CA MET A 468 10.28 -1.29 17.67
C MET A 468 9.94 -1.49 19.16
N PRO A 469 10.92 -1.32 20.07
CA PRO A 469 10.75 -1.66 21.49
C PRO A 469 9.95 -0.63 22.30
N PHE A 470 9.25 0.29 21.64
CA PHE A 470 8.50 1.40 22.24
C PHE A 470 7.03 1.43 21.82
N THR A 471 6.50 0.29 21.33
CA THR A 471 5.07 0.11 21.01
C THR A 471 4.48 -1.05 21.79
N GLY A 472 3.27 -0.85 22.33
CA GLY A 472 2.49 -1.87 23.02
C GLY A 472 1.73 -2.81 22.09
N ILE A 473 1.57 -2.46 20.81
CA ILE A 473 0.71 -3.20 19.86
C ILE A 473 1.13 -4.67 19.74
N PRO A 474 2.40 -5.06 19.54
CA PRO A 474 2.74 -6.47 19.43
C PRO A 474 2.51 -7.26 20.72
N HIS A 475 2.61 -6.60 21.88
CA HIS A 475 2.30 -7.24 23.17
C HIS A 475 0.80 -7.50 23.30
N LEU A 476 -0.02 -6.54 22.89
CA LEU A 476 -1.47 -6.70 22.85
C LEU A 476 -1.89 -7.88 21.98
N GLU A 477 -1.36 -7.97 20.75
CA GLU A 477 -1.68 -9.07 19.82
C GLU A 477 -1.25 -10.44 20.36
N ILE A 478 -0.09 -10.53 21.04
CA ILE A 478 0.32 -11.77 21.69
C ILE A 478 -0.61 -12.12 22.87
N GLY A 479 -1.08 -11.11 23.61
CA GLY A 479 -2.08 -11.28 24.68
C GLY A 479 -3.37 -11.90 24.14
N TYR A 480 -3.91 -11.36 23.05
CA TYR A 480 -5.10 -11.89 22.39
C TYR A 480 -4.93 -13.34 21.94
N ILE A 481 -3.77 -13.71 21.38
CA ILE A 481 -3.48 -15.10 21.02
C ILE A 481 -3.53 -16.02 22.24
N TYR A 482 -2.92 -15.62 23.37
CA TYR A 482 -2.96 -16.47 24.57
C TYR A 482 -4.36 -16.56 25.18
N ASP A 483 -5.12 -15.46 25.16
CA ASP A 483 -6.46 -15.38 25.73
C ASP A 483 -7.46 -16.19 24.89
N PHE A 484 -7.64 -15.82 23.62
CA PHE A 484 -8.73 -16.35 22.79
C PHE A 484 -8.37 -17.67 22.09
N ASP A 485 -7.10 -17.89 21.73
CA ASP A 485 -6.74 -19.10 20.98
C ASP A 485 -6.23 -20.24 21.86
N PHE A 486 -5.50 -19.93 22.93
CA PHE A 486 -4.92 -20.93 23.84
C PHE A 486 -5.67 -21.08 25.17
N ASP A 487 -6.64 -20.19 25.49
CA ASP A 487 -7.35 -20.17 26.78
C ASP A 487 -6.38 -20.11 27.98
N ARG A 488 -5.36 -19.25 27.86
CA ARG A 488 -4.27 -19.05 28.82
C ARG A 488 -4.27 -17.63 29.35
N CYS A 489 -5.31 -17.28 30.11
CA CYS A 489 -5.42 -15.98 30.77
C CYS A 489 -4.21 -15.64 31.65
N ASP A 490 -3.53 -16.64 32.22
CA ASP A 490 -2.31 -16.44 33.02
C ASP A 490 -1.15 -15.86 32.20
N LEU A 491 -0.99 -16.30 30.95
CA LEU A 491 -0.01 -15.74 30.02
C LEU A 491 -0.51 -14.45 29.37
N ALA A 492 -1.80 -14.37 29.03
CA ALA A 492 -2.39 -13.18 28.42
C ALA A 492 -2.21 -11.93 29.31
N ILE A 493 -2.46 -12.06 30.62
CA ILE A 493 -2.26 -10.97 31.61
C ILE A 493 -0.82 -10.42 31.56
N GLU A 494 0.20 -11.29 31.44
CA GLU A 494 1.61 -10.85 31.37
C GLU A 494 1.83 -9.91 30.15
N TYR A 495 1.23 -10.24 29.01
CA TYR A 495 1.38 -9.45 27.79
C TYR A 495 0.49 -8.21 27.76
N TYR A 496 -0.73 -8.28 28.30
CA TYR A 496 -1.60 -7.11 28.47
C TYR A 496 -0.99 -6.06 29.40
N ILE A 497 -0.43 -6.47 30.54
CA ILE A 497 0.29 -5.55 31.45
C ILE A 497 1.47 -4.89 30.72
N ARG A 498 2.25 -5.67 29.96
CA ARG A 498 3.33 -5.10 29.14
C ARG A 498 2.81 -4.11 28.10
N ALA A 499 1.66 -4.37 27.48
CA ALA A 499 1.08 -3.44 26.52
C ALA A 499 0.73 -2.09 27.18
N LEU A 500 0.19 -2.11 28.41
CA LEU A 500 -0.15 -0.91 29.18
C LEU A 500 1.06 -0.06 29.61
N ASP A 501 2.28 -0.61 29.61
CA ASP A 501 3.51 0.16 29.87
C ASP A 501 3.83 1.17 28.74
N PHE A 502 3.15 1.08 27.59
CA PHE A 502 3.38 1.94 26.41
C PHE A 502 2.27 2.96 26.20
N THR A 503 2.58 4.09 25.56
CA THR A 503 1.61 5.18 25.36
C THR A 503 0.63 4.95 24.21
N ASP A 504 0.90 3.99 23.34
CA ASP A 504 0.06 3.60 22.20
C ASP A 504 -0.83 2.39 22.51
N HIS A 505 -1.02 2.06 23.79
CA HIS A 505 -1.90 0.98 24.22
C HIS A 505 -3.36 1.28 23.87
N ASP A 506 -4.09 0.23 23.51
CA ASP A 506 -5.55 0.32 23.43
C ASP A 506 -6.11 0.30 24.86
N SER A 507 -6.90 1.30 25.20
CA SER A 507 -7.57 1.40 26.49
C SER A 507 -8.59 0.28 26.71
N THR A 508 -8.99 -0.44 25.66
CA THR A 508 -9.80 -1.66 25.79
C THR A 508 -9.09 -2.77 26.54
N VAL A 509 -7.76 -2.77 26.62
CA VAL A 509 -6.97 -3.76 27.38
C VAL A 509 -7.40 -3.89 28.84
N TYR A 510 -7.85 -2.80 29.47
CA TYR A 510 -8.36 -2.87 30.84
C TYR A 510 -9.58 -3.80 30.96
N TYR A 511 -10.44 -3.82 29.94
CA TYR A 511 -11.58 -4.73 29.91
C TYR A 511 -11.12 -6.18 29.75
N ASP A 512 -10.18 -6.45 28.84
CA ASP A 512 -9.67 -7.81 28.59
C ASP A 512 -8.90 -8.36 29.81
N LEU A 513 -8.11 -7.52 30.49
CA LEU A 513 -7.49 -7.85 31.78
C LEU A 513 -8.53 -8.22 32.84
N ALA A 514 -9.63 -7.46 32.92
CA ALA A 514 -10.67 -7.74 33.91
C ALA A 514 -11.31 -9.11 33.68
N LEU A 515 -11.61 -9.46 32.42
CA LEU A 515 -12.14 -10.77 32.06
C LEU A 515 -11.14 -11.90 32.36
N CYS A 516 -9.86 -11.71 32.03
CA CYS A 516 -8.80 -12.68 32.36
C CYS A 516 -8.65 -12.88 33.89
N TYR A 517 -8.65 -11.80 34.67
CA TYR A 517 -8.57 -11.89 36.13
C TYR A 517 -9.80 -12.56 36.73
N GLU A 518 -10.99 -12.30 36.20
CA GLU A 518 -12.21 -12.99 36.60
C GLU A 518 -12.12 -14.49 36.32
N ASN A 519 -11.66 -14.90 35.13
CA ASN A 519 -11.48 -16.32 34.77
C ASN A 519 -10.54 -17.03 35.76
N LEU A 520 -9.46 -16.36 36.17
CA LEU A 520 -8.53 -16.87 37.19
C LEU A 520 -9.04 -16.74 38.64
N GLY A 521 -10.25 -16.21 38.86
CA GLY A 521 -10.88 -16.04 40.16
C GLY A 521 -10.34 -14.87 40.99
N ASN A 522 -9.50 -14.01 40.40
CA ASN A 522 -8.98 -12.80 41.06
C ASN A 522 -9.97 -11.64 40.92
N LEU A 523 -11.11 -11.76 41.60
CA LEU A 523 -12.19 -10.78 41.54
C LEU A 523 -11.76 -9.34 41.91
N PRO A 524 -10.88 -9.09 42.92
CA PRO A 524 -10.42 -7.73 43.21
C PRO A 524 -9.70 -7.06 42.03
N ALA A 525 -8.78 -7.77 41.37
CA ALA A 525 -8.08 -7.23 40.20
C ALA A 525 -9.02 -7.05 39.00
N ALA A 526 -10.02 -7.93 38.84
CA ALA A 526 -11.04 -7.78 37.82
C ALA A 526 -11.86 -6.49 38.02
N ILE A 527 -12.30 -6.22 39.25
CA ILE A 527 -13.03 -5.00 39.61
C ILE A 527 -12.18 -3.76 39.28
N GLU A 528 -10.93 -3.70 39.76
CA GLU A 528 -10.05 -2.55 39.56
C GLU A 528 -9.87 -2.21 38.07
N ASN A 529 -9.60 -3.23 37.25
CA ASN A 529 -9.39 -3.03 35.81
C ASN A 529 -10.69 -2.60 35.10
N LEU A 530 -11.83 -3.14 35.49
CA LEU A 530 -13.10 -2.77 34.89
C LEU A 530 -13.55 -1.36 35.30
N GLU A 531 -13.28 -0.92 36.53
CA GLU A 531 -13.46 0.46 36.99
C GLU A 531 -12.56 1.44 36.20
N GLN A 532 -11.31 1.06 35.94
CA GLN A 532 -10.40 1.84 35.11
C GLN A 532 -10.92 1.94 33.66
N TYR A 533 -11.38 0.84 33.07
CA TYR A 533 -12.02 0.84 31.75
C TYR A 533 -13.24 1.77 31.71
N LEU A 534 -14.10 1.71 32.73
CA LEU A 534 -15.29 2.56 32.85
C LEU A 534 -14.97 4.04 33.11
N THR A 535 -13.77 4.38 33.57
CA THR A 535 -13.31 5.78 33.62
C THR A 535 -13.12 6.35 32.21
N LEU A 536 -12.75 5.51 31.25
CA LEU A 536 -12.52 5.89 29.85
C LEU A 536 -13.78 5.73 28.99
N TYR A 537 -14.61 4.74 29.30
CA TYR A 537 -15.87 4.44 28.62
C TYR A 537 -17.05 4.48 29.59
N PRO A 538 -17.43 5.68 30.09
CA PRO A 538 -18.36 5.83 31.22
C PRO A 538 -19.81 5.43 30.94
N GLU A 539 -20.16 5.14 29.69
CA GLU A 539 -21.51 4.76 29.25
C GLU A 539 -21.57 3.31 28.73
N ASN A 540 -20.50 2.53 28.94
CA ASN A 540 -20.48 1.15 28.47
C ASN A 540 -21.36 0.25 29.36
N ALA A 541 -22.59 0.01 28.92
CA ALA A 541 -23.57 -0.82 29.61
C ALA A 541 -23.07 -2.25 29.86
N ARG A 542 -22.31 -2.83 28.92
CA ARG A 542 -21.78 -4.18 29.04
C ARG A 542 -20.74 -4.27 30.15
N ALA A 543 -19.84 -3.31 30.24
CA ALA A 543 -18.88 -3.24 31.33
C ALA A 543 -19.56 -3.05 32.69
N PHE A 544 -20.61 -2.23 32.81
CA PHE A 544 -21.38 -2.17 34.06
C PHE A 544 -22.10 -3.47 34.41
N TYR A 545 -22.58 -4.20 33.42
CA TYR A 545 -23.14 -5.53 33.63
C TYR A 545 -22.09 -6.51 34.18
N ASP A 546 -20.93 -6.59 33.55
CA ASP A 546 -19.86 -7.47 34.01
C ASP A 546 -19.35 -7.04 35.40
N LEU A 547 -19.29 -5.73 35.70
CA LEU A 547 -18.97 -5.21 37.03
C LEU A 547 -19.97 -5.68 38.08
N GLY A 548 -21.27 -5.56 37.79
CA GLY A 548 -22.34 -5.95 38.71
C GLY A 548 -22.31 -7.44 39.02
N ARG A 549 -22.03 -8.26 38.02
CA ARG A 549 -21.85 -9.71 38.15
C ARG A 549 -20.60 -10.06 38.98
N ILE A 550 -19.46 -9.41 38.71
CA ILE A 550 -18.22 -9.64 39.46
C ILE A 550 -18.37 -9.23 40.94
N TYR A 551 -19.00 -8.08 41.24
CA TYR A 551 -19.28 -7.68 42.62
C TYR A 551 -20.21 -8.66 43.34
N LEU A 552 -21.21 -9.20 42.64
CA LEU A 552 -22.09 -10.23 43.20
C LEU A 552 -21.29 -11.46 43.60
N PHE A 553 -20.39 -11.95 42.73
CA PHE A 553 -19.49 -13.07 43.08
C PHE A 553 -18.49 -12.72 44.17
N HIS A 554 -18.06 -11.46 44.26
CA HIS A 554 -17.20 -10.97 45.33
C HIS A 554 -17.94 -10.82 46.67
N GLY A 555 -19.28 -10.79 46.65
CA GLY A 555 -20.15 -10.63 47.83
C GLY A 555 -20.50 -9.17 48.17
N ASP A 556 -20.06 -8.19 47.37
CA ASP A 556 -20.44 -6.78 47.54
C ASP A 556 -21.78 -6.49 46.84
N LEU A 557 -22.86 -6.86 47.51
CA LEU A 557 -24.21 -6.71 46.99
C LEU A 557 -24.60 -5.25 46.74
N PHE A 558 -24.01 -4.30 47.47
CA PHE A 558 -24.32 -2.87 47.32
C PHE A 558 -23.75 -2.35 45.99
N SER A 559 -22.46 -2.57 45.75
CA SER A 559 -21.80 -2.16 44.52
C SER A 559 -22.34 -2.95 43.31
N ALA A 560 -22.67 -4.24 43.49
CA ALA A 560 -23.33 -5.05 42.48
C ALA A 560 -24.67 -4.44 42.02
N THR A 561 -25.48 -4.00 42.97
CA THR A 561 -26.78 -3.36 42.71
C THR A 561 -26.60 -2.04 41.95
N ALA A 562 -25.67 -1.19 42.42
CA ALA A 562 -25.40 0.11 41.80
C ALA A 562 -24.91 -0.03 40.35
N ALA A 563 -23.97 -0.95 40.09
CA ALA A 563 -23.48 -1.22 38.74
C ALA A 563 -24.60 -1.77 37.83
N SER A 564 -25.45 -2.65 38.34
CA SER A 564 -26.55 -3.24 37.56
C SER A 564 -27.62 -2.20 37.17
N TYR A 565 -27.90 -1.22 38.03
CA TYR A 565 -28.76 -0.09 37.66
C TYR A 565 -28.15 0.80 36.57
N LYS A 566 -26.84 1.04 36.61
CA LYS A 566 -26.15 1.76 35.52
C LYS A 566 -26.20 0.99 34.20
N ALA A 567 -26.07 -0.33 34.23
CA ALA A 567 -26.23 -1.16 33.03
C ALA A 567 -27.63 -0.99 32.41
N ILE A 568 -28.68 -0.92 33.23
CA ILE A 568 -30.06 -0.62 32.78
C ILE A 568 -30.19 0.81 32.26
N GLU A 569 -29.56 1.78 32.91
CA GLU A 569 -29.60 3.19 32.49
C GLU A 569 -29.05 3.37 31.08
N PHE A 570 -27.91 2.75 30.77
CA PHE A 570 -27.26 2.87 29.46
C PHE A 570 -27.82 1.93 28.38
N ALA A 571 -28.44 0.81 28.77
CA ALA A 571 -29.06 -0.13 27.84
C ALA A 571 -30.38 -0.71 28.39
N PRO A 572 -31.46 0.09 28.47
CA PRO A 572 -32.73 -0.33 29.06
C PRO A 572 -33.49 -1.38 28.24
N ASP A 573 -33.09 -1.56 26.98
CA ASP A 573 -33.62 -2.57 26.05
C ASP A 573 -32.86 -3.89 26.09
N ARG A 574 -31.84 -4.01 26.96
CA ARG A 574 -31.08 -5.24 27.17
C ARG A 574 -31.44 -5.88 28.52
N ASP A 575 -31.46 -7.20 28.56
CA ASP A 575 -31.77 -8.00 29.74
C ASP A 575 -30.65 -8.03 30.78
N TYR A 576 -29.41 -7.76 30.37
CA TYR A 576 -28.18 -7.80 31.17
C TYR A 576 -28.33 -7.24 32.60
N GLY A 577 -28.70 -5.96 32.74
CA GLY A 577 -28.78 -5.33 34.06
C GLY A 577 -29.93 -5.85 34.92
N TYR A 578 -31.07 -6.20 34.29
CA TYR A 578 -32.22 -6.82 34.97
C TYR A 578 -31.89 -8.23 35.49
N MET A 579 -31.13 -9.01 34.73
CA MET A 579 -30.65 -10.33 35.14
C MET A 579 -29.77 -10.25 36.38
N ASN A 580 -28.82 -9.31 36.42
CA ASN A 580 -27.97 -9.13 37.60
C ASN A 580 -28.78 -8.75 38.83
N LEU A 581 -29.74 -7.81 38.72
CA LEU A 581 -30.60 -7.45 39.85
C LEU A 581 -31.40 -8.66 40.34
N GLY A 582 -31.99 -9.46 39.44
CA GLY A 582 -32.66 -10.70 39.81
C GLY A 582 -31.75 -11.66 40.60
N ALA A 583 -30.50 -11.84 40.15
CA ALA A 583 -29.52 -12.67 40.83
C ALA A 583 -29.10 -12.11 42.20
N ILE A 584 -28.93 -10.79 42.30
CA ILE A 584 -28.57 -10.09 43.54
C ILE A 584 -29.69 -10.23 44.58
N TYR A 585 -30.96 -9.98 44.21
CA TYR A 585 -32.09 -10.13 45.13
C TYR A 585 -32.31 -11.58 45.54
N MET A 586 -32.03 -12.54 44.64
CA MET A 586 -32.04 -13.96 44.98
C MET A 586 -30.96 -14.29 46.02
N ALA A 587 -29.75 -13.76 45.87
CA ALA A 587 -28.66 -13.92 46.84
C ALA A 587 -28.98 -13.25 48.20
N GLN A 588 -29.79 -12.19 48.22
CA GLN A 588 -30.31 -11.55 49.43
C GLN A 588 -31.45 -12.32 50.11
N GLY A 589 -32.03 -13.33 49.43
CA GLY A 589 -33.20 -14.07 49.89
C GLY A 589 -34.54 -13.40 49.60
N ASP A 590 -34.57 -12.30 48.84
CA ASP A 590 -35.79 -11.64 48.39
C ASP A 590 -36.23 -12.19 47.03
N THR A 591 -36.80 -13.40 47.07
CA THR A 591 -37.27 -14.10 45.87
C THR A 591 -38.39 -13.34 45.15
N ALA A 592 -39.21 -12.57 45.88
CA ALA A 592 -40.31 -11.83 45.27
C ALA A 592 -39.79 -10.73 44.34
N THR A 593 -38.87 -9.90 44.83
CA THR A 593 -38.24 -8.85 44.02
C THR A 593 -37.35 -9.44 42.91
N ALA A 594 -36.67 -10.56 43.18
CA ALA A 594 -35.90 -11.27 42.14
C ALA A 594 -36.78 -11.69 40.95
N VAL A 595 -37.95 -12.27 41.22
CA VAL A 595 -38.92 -12.68 40.18
C VAL A 595 -39.42 -11.47 39.38
N GLU A 596 -39.64 -10.32 40.00
CA GLU A 596 -40.04 -9.10 39.29
C GLU A 596 -38.96 -8.65 38.30
N PHE A 597 -37.68 -8.62 38.71
CA PHE A 597 -36.58 -8.24 37.83
C PHE A 597 -36.34 -9.26 36.72
N TYR A 598 -36.44 -10.56 37.00
CA TYR A 598 -36.37 -11.58 35.95
C TYR A 598 -37.53 -11.49 34.94
N ARG A 599 -38.74 -11.12 35.37
CA ARG A 599 -39.85 -10.83 34.44
C ARG A 599 -39.57 -9.61 33.57
N GLN A 600 -38.91 -8.58 34.11
CA GLN A 600 -38.47 -7.42 33.33
C GLN A 600 -37.40 -7.81 32.31
N ALA A 601 -36.41 -8.63 32.71
CA ALA A 601 -35.42 -9.21 31.81
C ALA A 601 -36.07 -9.99 30.66
N LEU A 602 -37.04 -10.87 30.97
CA LEU A 602 -37.77 -11.64 29.96
C LEU A 602 -38.64 -10.75 29.05
N LYS A 603 -39.12 -9.59 29.53
CA LYS A 603 -39.88 -8.66 28.70
C LYS A 603 -39.03 -8.04 27.59
N VAL A 604 -37.75 -7.75 27.88
CA VAL A 604 -36.81 -7.17 26.91
C VAL A 604 -36.09 -8.24 26.09
N ASN A 605 -35.95 -9.46 26.62
CA ASN A 605 -35.48 -10.64 25.90
C ASN A 605 -36.43 -11.84 26.07
N PRO A 606 -37.51 -11.92 25.26
CA PRO A 606 -38.55 -12.95 25.42
C PRO A 606 -38.09 -14.39 25.19
N ASP A 607 -36.96 -14.59 24.52
CA ASP A 607 -36.48 -15.91 24.11
C ASP A 607 -35.39 -16.47 25.03
N HIS A 608 -35.18 -15.90 26.23
CA HIS A 608 -34.13 -16.34 27.16
C HIS A 608 -34.51 -17.65 27.90
N PRO A 609 -33.96 -18.82 27.54
CA PRO A 609 -34.49 -20.11 28.02
C PRO A 609 -34.36 -20.30 29.54
N ALA A 610 -33.23 -19.88 30.12
CA ALA A 610 -33.00 -20.03 31.56
C ALA A 610 -33.96 -19.19 32.42
N LEU A 611 -34.37 -18.01 31.93
CA LEU A 611 -35.35 -17.16 32.64
C LEU A 611 -36.75 -17.76 32.56
N ILE A 612 -37.14 -18.32 31.41
CA ILE A 612 -38.41 -19.02 31.22
C ILE A 612 -38.48 -20.21 32.18
N GLU A 613 -37.44 -21.05 32.20
CA GLU A 613 -37.36 -22.20 33.09
C GLU A 613 -37.43 -21.79 34.57
N PHE A 614 -36.66 -20.79 34.98
CA PHE A 614 -36.68 -20.28 36.35
C PHE A 614 -38.06 -19.75 36.75
N LEU A 615 -38.67 -18.91 35.91
CA LEU A 615 -39.95 -18.27 36.21
C LEU A 615 -41.12 -19.26 36.22
N SER A 616 -41.05 -20.36 35.45
CA SER A 616 -42.07 -21.42 35.44
C SER A 616 -42.26 -22.12 36.79
N GLN A 617 -41.28 -21.98 37.71
CA GLN A 617 -41.36 -22.52 39.07
C GLN A 617 -42.17 -21.63 40.02
N PHE A 618 -42.52 -20.41 39.59
CA PHE A 618 -43.25 -19.40 40.36
C PHE A 618 -44.59 -18.99 39.72
N GLU A 619 -44.99 -19.72 38.67
CA GLU A 619 -46.33 -19.71 38.07
C GLU A 619 -47.19 -20.84 38.64
#